data_AF-A0AAU2X3B5-F1
#
_entry.id   AF-A0AAU2X3B5-F1
#
_cell.length_a   1.000
_cell.length_b   1.000
_cell.length_c   1.000
_cell.angle_alpha   90.00
_cell.angle_beta   90.00
_cell.angle_gamma   90.00
#
_symmetry.space_group_name_H-M   'P 1'
#
loop_
_entity.id
_entity.type
_entity.pdbx_description
1 polymer ?
#
loop_
_entity_poly.entity_id
_entity_poly.type
_entity_poly.pdbx_seq_one_letter_code
_entity_poly.pdbx_strand_id
1 'polypeptide(L)'
;MDQTPLPEPFEALSDLVGEPTIAQAQALGRALASVPDLQQWLRENRQRTVRALLDSGYDRHELARRLGIGPQRVSDIASGHGRPDSKRSKPRGAKD
;
A
#
# COMPACT_ATOMS: atom_id res chain seq x y z
N MET A 1 -27.85 -2.04 -6.20
CA MET A 1 -26.73 -1.32 -5.58
C MET A 1 -25.55 -1.49 -6.53
N ASP A 2 -25.00 -0.41 -7.06
CA ASP A 2 -23.79 -0.50 -7.89
C ASP A 2 -22.59 -0.77 -6.98
N GLN A 3 -21.89 -1.88 -7.22
CA GLN A 3 -20.62 -2.16 -6.57
C GLN A 3 -19.52 -1.48 -7.35
N THR A 4 -18.66 -0.72 -6.67
CA THR A 4 -17.41 -0.24 -7.26
C THR A 4 -16.57 -1.46 -7.62
N PRO A 5 -16.12 -1.60 -8.89
CA PRO A 5 -15.29 -2.73 -9.28
C PRO A 5 -13.96 -2.71 -8.51
N LEU A 6 -13.42 -3.90 -8.24
CA LEU A 6 -12.09 -4.03 -7.65
C LEU A 6 -11.04 -3.45 -8.62
N PRO A 7 -10.02 -2.72 -8.12
CA PRO A 7 -8.92 -2.27 -8.96
C PRO A 7 -8.10 -3.46 -9.49
N GLU A 8 -7.49 -3.32 -10.67
CA GLU A 8 -6.69 -4.33 -11.36
C GLU A 8 -5.66 -5.10 -10.48
N PRO A 9 -4.90 -4.50 -9.53
CA PRO A 9 -4.01 -5.29 -8.66
C PRO A 9 -4.72 -6.14 -7.61
N PHE A 10 -6.02 -5.96 -7.42
CA PHE A 10 -6.82 -6.60 -6.36
C PHE A 10 -7.98 -7.43 -6.91
N GLU A 11 -8.05 -7.68 -8.22
CA GLU A 11 -9.10 -8.53 -8.81
C GLU A 11 -9.17 -9.93 -8.20
N ALA A 12 -8.02 -10.47 -7.76
CA ALA A 12 -7.94 -11.75 -7.05
C ALA A 12 -8.69 -11.77 -5.70
N LEU A 13 -9.13 -10.61 -5.19
CA LEU A 13 -9.98 -10.50 -4.01
C LEU A 13 -11.47 -10.59 -4.34
N SER A 14 -11.86 -10.89 -5.58
CA SER A 14 -13.26 -11.03 -6.01
C SER A 14 -14.03 -12.09 -5.20
N ASP A 15 -13.34 -13.12 -4.70
CA ASP A 15 -13.91 -14.15 -3.82
C ASP A 15 -14.38 -13.58 -2.47
N LEU A 16 -13.94 -12.38 -2.10
CA LEU A 16 -14.45 -11.64 -0.93
C LEU A 16 -15.75 -10.91 -1.24
N VAL A 17 -16.35 -11.05 -2.42
CA VAL A 17 -17.68 -10.53 -2.74
C VAL A 17 -18.67 -11.69 -2.67
N GLY A 18 -19.72 -11.54 -1.85
CA GLY A 18 -20.72 -12.58 -1.67
C GLY A 18 -21.99 -12.07 -0.99
N GLU A 19 -22.89 -12.99 -0.71
CA GLU A 19 -24.16 -12.68 -0.02
C GLU A 19 -23.92 -12.04 1.37
N PRO A 20 -24.77 -11.09 1.78
CA PRO A 20 -24.61 -10.37 3.04
C PRO A 20 -24.90 -11.28 4.23
N THR A 21 -23.87 -11.97 4.70
CA THR A 21 -23.91 -12.88 5.86
C THR A 21 -22.96 -12.40 6.97
N ILE A 22 -23.12 -12.93 8.19
CA ILE A 22 -22.18 -12.65 9.29
C ILE A 22 -20.77 -13.12 8.93
N ALA A 23 -20.63 -14.29 8.29
CA ALA A 23 -19.35 -14.81 7.84
C ALA A 23 -18.67 -13.87 6.83
N GLN A 24 -19.46 -13.30 5.91
CA GLN A 24 -19.01 -12.32 4.93
C GLN A 24 -18.52 -11.03 5.61
N ALA A 25 -19.27 -10.50 6.57
CA ALA A 25 -18.87 -9.33 7.35
C ALA A 25 -17.55 -9.56 8.12
N GLN A 26 -17.38 -10.74 8.72
CA GLN A 26 -16.15 -11.12 9.41
C GLN A 26 -14.96 -11.24 8.45
N ALA A 27 -15.15 -11.82 7.26
CA ALA A 27 -14.11 -11.95 6.25
C ALA A 27 -13.63 -10.57 5.78
N LEU A 28 -14.55 -9.67 5.46
CA LEU A 28 -14.24 -8.28 5.08
C LEU A 28 -13.53 -7.53 6.23
N GLY A 29 -13.98 -7.71 7.47
CA GLY A 29 -13.35 -7.09 8.64
C GLY A 29 -11.90 -7.54 8.83
N ARG A 30 -11.61 -8.84 8.68
CA ARG A 30 -10.23 -9.36 8.72
C ARG A 30 -9.38 -8.80 7.58
N ALA A 31 -9.91 -8.77 6.35
CA ALA A 31 -9.19 -8.22 5.20
C ALA A 31 -8.83 -6.74 5.40
N LEU A 32 -9.77 -5.93 5.89
CA LEU A 32 -9.54 -4.52 6.21
C LEU A 32 -8.48 -4.33 7.30
N ALA A 33 -8.51 -5.16 8.35
CA ALA A 33 -7.53 -5.10 9.42
C ALA A 33 -6.10 -5.40 8.95
N SER A 34 -5.93 -6.19 7.88
CA SER A 34 -4.64 -6.53 7.29
C SER A 34 -4.08 -5.50 6.30
N VAL A 35 -4.86 -4.48 5.91
CA VAL A 35 -4.43 -3.46 4.93
C VAL A 35 -3.17 -2.70 5.39
N PRO A 36 -3.03 -2.26 6.66
CA PRO A 36 -1.82 -1.57 7.10
C PRO A 36 -0.55 -2.43 6.95
N ASP A 37 -0.64 -3.72 7.28
CA ASP A 37 0.47 -4.66 7.14
C ASP A 37 0.83 -4.87 5.67
N LEU A 38 -0.19 -5.02 4.80
CA LEU A 38 0.00 -5.09 3.34
C LEU A 38 0.66 -3.81 2.80
N GLN A 39 0.22 -2.63 3.24
CA GLN A 39 0.83 -1.36 2.84
C GLN A 39 2.30 -1.27 3.25
N GLN A 40 2.61 -1.69 4.47
CA GLN A 40 3.99 -1.73 4.96
C GLN A 40 4.84 -2.67 4.10
N TRP A 41 4.37 -3.89 3.88
CA TRP A 41 5.06 -4.87 3.03
C TRP A 41 5.27 -4.36 1.60
N LEU A 42 4.28 -3.71 0.99
CA LEU A 42 4.40 -3.09 -0.34
C LEU A 42 5.44 -1.97 -0.37
N ARG A 43 5.49 -1.12 0.68
CA ARG A 43 6.48 -0.03 0.80
C ARG A 43 7.90 -0.59 0.88
N GLU A 44 8.12 -1.62 1.70
CA GLU A 44 9.42 -2.29 1.85
C GLU A 44 9.88 -2.94 0.55
N ASN A 45 8.98 -3.67 -0.13
CA ASN A 45 9.28 -4.29 -1.41
C ASN A 45 9.60 -3.24 -2.48
N ARG A 46 8.84 -2.15 -2.53
CA ARG A 46 9.11 -1.04 -3.45
C ARG A 46 10.47 -0.42 -3.20
N GLN A 47 10.82 -0.14 -1.94
CA GLN A 47 12.15 0.38 -1.58
C GLN A 47 13.25 -0.56 -2.06
N ARG A 48 13.15 -1.85 -1.72
CA ARG A 48 14.12 -2.88 -2.08
C ARG A 48 14.32 -2.94 -3.59
N THR A 49 13.24 -2.98 -4.36
CA THR A 49 13.28 -3.05 -5.83
C THR A 49 13.91 -1.80 -6.44
N VAL A 50 13.49 -0.61 -6.02
CA VAL A 50 14.05 0.65 -6.56
C VAL A 50 15.54 0.77 -6.24
N ARG A 51 15.96 0.39 -5.02
CA ARG A 51 17.37 0.37 -4.64
C ARG A 51 18.17 -0.61 -5.51
N ALA A 52 17.68 -1.83 -5.68
CA ALA A 52 18.35 -2.83 -6.52
C ALA A 52 18.51 -2.37 -7.98
N LEU A 53 17.52 -1.67 -8.54
CA LEU A 53 17.62 -1.10 -9.88
C LEU A 53 18.74 -0.05 -9.96
N LEU A 54 18.83 0.86 -8.99
CA LEU A 54 19.93 1.84 -8.94
C LEU A 54 21.30 1.14 -8.81
N ASP A 55 21.39 0.14 -7.94
CA ASP A 55 22.62 -0.63 -7.72
C ASP A 55 23.04 -1.43 -8.98
N SER A 56 22.08 -1.78 -9.84
CA SER A 56 22.33 -2.43 -11.14
C SER A 56 22.73 -1.48 -12.28
N GLY A 57 22.85 -0.17 -11.99
CA GLY A 57 23.35 0.83 -12.94
C GLY A 57 22.26 1.65 -13.65
N TYR A 58 20.98 1.50 -13.29
CA TYR A 58 19.95 2.40 -13.81
C TYR A 58 20.13 3.83 -13.29
N ASP A 59 19.99 4.82 -14.18
CA ASP A 59 20.01 6.22 -13.80
C ASP A 59 18.70 6.66 -13.11
N ARG A 60 18.78 7.62 -12.18
CA ARG A 60 17.64 8.13 -11.43
C ARG A 60 16.61 8.83 -12.32
N HIS A 61 17.04 9.59 -13.32
CA HIS A 61 16.12 10.26 -14.25
C HIS A 61 15.46 9.26 -15.19
N GLU A 62 16.16 8.18 -15.56
CA GLU A 62 15.54 7.08 -16.29
C GLU A 62 14.44 6.41 -15.48
N LEU A 63 14.73 6.02 -14.23
CA LEU A 63 13.73 5.40 -13.35
C LEU A 63 12.56 6.34 -13.08
N ALA A 64 12.81 7.63 -12.87
CA ALA A 64 11.77 8.64 -12.69
C ALA A 64 10.76 8.64 -13.85
N ARG A 65 11.25 8.64 -15.10
CA ARG A 65 10.39 8.59 -16.30
C ARG A 65 9.60 7.28 -16.37
N ARG A 66 10.25 6.13 -16.15
CA ARG A 66 9.59 4.81 -16.22
C ARG A 66 8.53 4.61 -15.14
N LEU A 67 8.74 5.16 -13.95
CA LEU A 67 7.86 5.01 -12.80
C LEU A 67 6.81 6.14 -12.67
N GLY A 68 6.85 7.14 -13.57
CA GLY A 68 5.93 8.29 -13.53
C GLY A 68 6.06 9.14 -12.25
N ILE A 69 7.26 9.22 -11.66
CA ILE A 69 7.53 9.99 -10.43
C ILE A 69 8.76 10.89 -10.61
N GLY A 70 8.92 11.92 -9.76
CA GLY A 70 10.09 12.79 -9.83
C GLY A 70 11.40 12.09 -9.40
N PRO A 71 12.58 12.52 -9.90
CA PRO A 71 13.88 11.95 -9.52
C PRO A 71 14.16 12.00 -8.01
N GLN A 72 13.77 13.08 -7.34
CA GLN A 72 13.87 13.17 -5.88
C GLN A 72 13.08 12.06 -5.19
N ARG A 73 11.88 11.73 -5.71
CA ARG A 73 11.04 10.68 -5.14
C ARG A 73 11.68 9.30 -5.30
N VAL A 74 12.41 9.05 -6.39
CA VAL A 74 13.21 7.83 -6.57
C VAL A 74 14.27 7.71 -5.47
N SER A 75 15.01 8.79 -5.20
CA SER A 75 16.01 8.84 -4.12
C SER A 75 15.40 8.63 -2.73
N ASP A 76 14.25 9.25 -2.46
CA ASP A 76 13.55 9.10 -1.18
C ASP A 76 13.11 7.65 -0.96
N ILE A 77 12.56 7.01 -1.99
CA ILE A 77 12.13 5.60 -1.95
C ILE A 77 13.34 4.70 -1.70
N ALA A 78 14.43 4.87 -2.45
CA ALA A 78 15.64 4.04 -2.29
C ALA A 78 16.25 4.16 -0.89
N SER A 79 16.25 5.37 -0.34
CA SER A 79 16.77 5.67 1.00
C SER A 79 15.85 5.20 2.14
N GLY A 80 14.63 4.77 1.84
CA GLY A 80 13.64 4.43 2.87
C GLY A 80 13.04 5.64 3.58
N HIS A 81 13.21 6.85 3.04
CA HIS A 81 12.56 8.05 3.54
C HIS A 81 11.07 8.04 3.11
N GLY A 82 10.27 7.23 3.79
CA GLY A 82 8.84 7.45 3.85
C GLY A 82 8.56 8.77 4.55
N ARG A 83 7.53 9.51 4.12
CA ARG A 83 6.96 10.55 4.98
C ARG A 83 6.64 9.87 6.32
N PRO A 84 7.07 10.41 7.48
CA PRO A 84 6.68 9.84 8.75
C PRO A 84 5.16 9.78 8.75
N ASP A 85 4.62 8.57 8.88
CA ASP A 85 3.20 8.35 9.13
C ASP A 85 2.86 9.27 10.30
N SER A 86 2.10 10.33 10.03
CA SER A 86 1.67 11.27 11.04
C SER A 86 0.99 10.43 12.11
N LYS A 87 1.69 10.31 13.24
CA LYS A 87 1.33 9.56 14.45
C LYS A 87 -0.16 9.25 14.49
N ARG A 88 -0.49 7.96 14.53
CA ARG A 88 -1.75 7.44 15.09
C ARG A 88 -2.19 8.34 16.23
N SER A 89 -3.13 9.25 15.96
CA SER A 89 -3.76 10.06 16.98
C SER A 89 -4.42 9.08 17.93
N LYS A 90 -3.87 9.02 19.15
CA LYS A 90 -4.44 8.30 20.30
C LYS A 90 -5.96 8.58 20.31
N PRO A 91 -6.84 7.57 20.41
CA PRO A 91 -8.27 7.86 20.51
C PRO A 91 -8.51 8.69 21.78
N ARG A 92 -8.94 9.94 21.61
CA ARG A 92 -9.58 10.72 22.68
C ARG A 92 -10.99 10.14 22.82
N GLY A 93 -11.22 9.42 23.92
CA GLY A 93 -12.57 8.97 24.26
C GLY A 93 -12.61 7.69 25.09
N ALA A 94 -11.93 7.68 26.24
CA ALA A 94 -12.45 6.93 27.39
C ALA A 94 -13.18 7.96 28.24
N LYS A 95 -14.50 7.85 28.30
CA LYS A 95 -15.33 8.58 29.26
C LYS A 95 -16.02 7.51 30.09
N ASP A 96 -15.74 7.55 31.39
CA ASP A 96 -16.51 6.87 32.44
C ASP A 96 -17.96 7.38 32.46
#